data_AF-A0A9P8WAI9-F1
#
_entry.id   AF-A0A9P8WAI9-F1
#
_cell.length_a   1.000
_cell.length_b   1.000
_cell.length_c   1.000
_cell.angle_alpha   90.00
_cell.angle_beta   90.00
_cell.angle_gamma   90.00
#
_symmetry.space_group_name_H-M   'P 1'
#
loop_
_entity.id
_entity.type
_entity.pdbx_description
1 polymer ?
#
loop_
_entity_poly.entity_id
_entity_poly.type
_entity_poly.pdbx_seq_one_letter_code
_entity_poly.pdbx_strand_id
1 'polypeptide(L)'
;MSYRSIPDFMPTQKSFPSAITGWLCAGLLVISLCLGVLAAHLPVHSMPFVFMVVLFLFVLPVVVVLALDWSRTRRTSPHGTWSPNLTNTATTILLALVVFPMLYKTTWHHQLNEQTLTLVEDSVEQIGFPSIALFQRLDWPSQTDLTTSAKPKCFVGWHDETAPPCSSALANTTCSCAQNWDLSIDPNFHWQGVSYKILSLKASKHLIIKPRRSRPSRASSPGLWVSFYDPALTISKTLQEGYARMHLIDANGEVAVNLGVTRREKPGEPPLYDYQLTFSSVLSMDLDCDISNGESEDVPVCFVSLLVQFHLFSRRTLRSGPALTWMV
;
A
#
# COMPACT_ATOMS: atom_id res chain seq x y z
N MET A 1 -74.95 8.35 -60.22
CA MET A 1 -73.88 8.87 -59.35
C MET A 1 -73.01 7.69 -58.93
N SER A 2 -71.79 7.59 -59.46
CA SER A 2 -70.82 6.54 -59.11
C SER A 2 -69.59 7.24 -58.55
N TYR A 3 -69.31 7.04 -57.27
CA TYR A 3 -68.14 7.58 -56.59
C TYR A 3 -66.91 6.80 -57.04
N ARG A 4 -65.98 7.50 -57.71
CA ARG A 4 -64.65 6.99 -58.06
C ARG A 4 -63.74 7.18 -56.85
N SER A 5 -63.36 6.08 -56.20
CA SER A 5 -62.32 6.09 -55.18
C SER A 5 -60.96 6.38 -55.84
N ILE A 6 -60.35 7.49 -55.43
CA ILE A 6 -58.96 7.82 -55.76
C ILE A 6 -58.10 7.03 -54.77
N PRO A 7 -57.17 6.15 -55.20
CA PRO A 7 -56.22 5.55 -54.27
C PRO A 7 -55.20 6.62 -53.86
N ASP A 8 -55.18 6.94 -52.56
CA ASP A 8 -54.11 7.69 -51.90
C ASP A 8 -52.81 6.87 -51.92
N PHE A 9 -52.14 6.88 -53.06
CA PHE A 9 -50.73 6.52 -53.14
C PHE A 9 -49.93 7.74 -52.68
N MET A 10 -49.86 7.97 -51.36
CA MET A 10 -48.83 8.88 -50.83
C MET A 10 -47.46 8.25 -51.10
N PRO A 11 -46.62 8.85 -51.95
CA PRO A 11 -45.26 8.36 -52.11
C PRO A 11 -44.56 8.49 -50.75
N THR A 12 -44.03 7.37 -50.24
CA THR A 12 -43.19 7.38 -49.05
C THR A 12 -42.05 8.37 -49.28
N GLN A 13 -42.18 9.54 -48.64
CA GLN A 13 -41.22 10.62 -48.81
C GLN A 13 -39.88 10.14 -48.25
N LYS A 14 -38.92 9.92 -49.15
CA LYS A 14 -37.58 9.44 -48.79
C LYS A 14 -36.84 10.57 -48.07
N SER A 15 -36.78 10.48 -46.74
CA SER A 15 -35.98 11.36 -45.90
C SER A 15 -34.55 10.84 -45.79
N PHE A 16 -33.60 11.77 -45.68
CA PHE A 16 -32.21 11.46 -45.37
C PHE A 16 -31.86 11.90 -43.94
N PRO A 17 -31.08 11.10 -43.18
CA PRO A 17 -30.79 9.68 -43.42
C PRO A 17 -32.06 8.81 -43.36
N SER A 18 -31.99 7.59 -43.87
CA SER A 18 -33.07 6.60 -43.77
C SER A 18 -33.23 6.05 -42.36
N ALA A 19 -34.45 5.64 -42.00
CA ALA A 19 -34.75 5.02 -40.70
C ALA A 19 -33.88 3.78 -40.42
N ILE A 20 -33.55 3.00 -41.46
CA ILE A 20 -32.65 1.84 -41.39
C ILE A 20 -31.26 2.25 -40.87
N THR A 21 -30.73 3.38 -41.37
CA THR A 21 -29.45 3.92 -40.93
C THR A 21 -29.50 4.35 -39.46
N GLY A 22 -30.62 4.92 -39.02
CA GLY A 22 -30.87 5.25 -37.61
C GLY A 22 -30.81 4.02 -36.70
N TRP A 23 -31.51 2.94 -37.06
CA TRP A 23 -31.50 1.68 -36.30
C TRP A 23 -30.12 1.02 -36.27
N LEU A 24 -29.37 1.05 -37.38
CA LEU A 24 -28.00 0.56 -37.42
C LEU A 24 -27.08 1.34 -36.48
N CYS A 25 -27.18 2.68 -36.47
CA CYS A 25 -26.39 3.51 -35.55
C CYS A 25 -26.73 3.21 -34.09
N ALA A 26 -28.02 3.08 -33.76
CA ALA A 26 -28.46 2.77 -32.39
C ALA A 26 -27.98 1.38 -31.94
N GLY A 27 -28.13 0.35 -32.78
CA GLY A 27 -27.64 -1.00 -32.48
C GLY A 27 -26.13 -1.03 -32.29
N LEU A 28 -25.39 -0.27 -33.10
CA LEU A 28 -23.93 -0.17 -32.99
C LEU A 28 -23.48 0.52 -31.69
N LEU A 29 -24.20 1.55 -31.26
CA LEU A 29 -23.95 2.20 -29.98
C LEU A 29 -24.09 1.21 -28.82
N VAL A 30 -25.17 0.40 -28.82
CA VAL A 30 -25.39 -0.62 -27.78
C VAL A 30 -24.25 -1.64 -27.77
N ILE A 31 -23.84 -2.15 -28.93
CA ILE A 31 -22.72 -3.09 -29.03
C ILE A 31 -21.41 -2.45 -28.52
N SER A 32 -21.13 -1.21 -28.90
CA SER A 32 -19.96 -0.47 -28.45
C SER A 32 -19.94 -0.28 -26.93
N LEU A 33 -21.09 0.00 -26.31
CA LEU A 33 -21.20 0.13 -24.87
C LEU A 33 -20.93 -1.20 -24.16
N CYS A 34 -21.52 -2.30 -24.65
CA CYS A 34 -21.25 -3.64 -24.11
C CYS A 34 -19.77 -4.02 -24.21
N LEU A 35 -19.14 -3.75 -25.35
CA LEU A 35 -17.70 -3.99 -25.54
C LEU A 35 -16.85 -3.08 -24.64
N GLY A 36 -17.25 -1.83 -24.45
CA GLY A 36 -16.56 -0.89 -23.56
C GLY A 36 -16.60 -1.36 -22.10
N VAL A 37 -17.75 -1.85 -21.63
CA VAL A 37 -17.91 -2.44 -20.29
C VAL A 37 -17.02 -3.69 -20.15
N LEU A 38 -17.02 -4.58 -21.14
CA LEU A 38 -16.16 -5.77 -21.11
C LEU A 38 -14.66 -5.41 -21.08
N ALA A 39 -14.25 -4.42 -21.88
CA ALA A 39 -12.87 -3.93 -21.92
C ALA A 39 -12.46 -3.21 -20.62
N ALA A 40 -13.41 -2.59 -19.93
CA ALA A 40 -13.19 -1.98 -18.62
C ALA A 40 -13.01 -3.02 -17.50
N HIS A 41 -13.67 -4.18 -17.61
CA HIS A 41 -13.54 -5.28 -16.64
C HIS A 41 -12.31 -6.18 -16.88
N LEU A 42 -11.78 -6.22 -18.11
CA LEU A 42 -10.65 -7.05 -18.48
C LEU A 42 -9.48 -6.19 -18.99
N PRO A 43 -8.72 -5.48 -18.14
CA PRO A 43 -7.64 -4.60 -18.55
C PRO A 43 -6.38 -5.38 -18.99
N VAL A 44 -6.48 -6.19 -20.04
CA VAL A 44 -5.34 -6.88 -20.64
C VAL A 44 -4.57 -5.90 -21.52
N HIS A 45 -3.24 -6.06 -21.62
CA HIS A 45 -2.39 -5.21 -22.45
C HIS A 45 -2.87 -5.11 -23.92
N SER A 46 -3.47 -6.18 -24.45
CA SER A 46 -3.97 -6.22 -25.83
C SER A 46 -5.38 -5.65 -26.03
N MET A 47 -6.15 -5.45 -24.96
CA MET A 47 -7.54 -4.97 -25.07
C MET A 47 -7.74 -3.63 -25.78
N PRO A 48 -6.92 -2.57 -25.59
CA PRO A 48 -7.15 -1.31 -26.29
C PRO A 48 -6.97 -1.44 -27.80
N PHE A 49 -6.05 -2.31 -28.24
CA PHE A 49 -5.89 -2.61 -29.66
C PHE A 49 -7.09 -3.38 -30.21
N VAL A 50 -7.52 -4.44 -29.51
CA VAL A 50 -8.69 -5.24 -29.90
C VAL A 50 -9.95 -4.38 -29.96
N PHE A 51 -10.20 -3.57 -28.93
CA PHE A 51 -11.36 -2.68 -28.85
C PHE A 51 -11.40 -1.67 -30.01
N MET A 52 -10.28 -1.02 -30.32
CA MET A 52 -10.16 -0.09 -31.46
C MET A 52 -10.40 -0.78 -32.81
N VAL A 53 -9.83 -1.96 -33.03
CA VAL A 53 -10.00 -2.71 -34.29
C VAL A 53 -11.45 -3.16 -34.47
N VAL A 54 -12.05 -3.71 -33.43
CA VAL A 54 -13.46 -4.15 -33.45
C VAL A 54 -14.38 -2.95 -33.73
N LEU A 55 -14.18 -1.82 -33.06
CA LEU A 55 -14.98 -0.61 -33.30
C LEU A 55 -14.79 -0.06 -34.71
N PHE A 56 -13.56 -0.07 -35.24
CA PHE A 56 -13.29 0.37 -36.61
C PHE A 56 -14.04 -0.48 -37.65
N LEU A 57 -14.02 -1.81 -37.48
CA LEU A 57 -14.75 -2.75 -38.35
C LEU A 57 -16.27 -2.53 -38.30
N PHE A 58 -16.79 -2.03 -37.17
CA PHE A 58 -18.19 -1.72 -36.97
C PHE A 58 -18.61 -0.35 -37.51
N VAL A 59 -17.75 0.66 -37.40
CA VAL A 59 -18.01 2.03 -37.89
C VAL A 59 -17.95 2.09 -39.42
N LEU A 60 -17.03 1.35 -40.05
CA LEU A 60 -16.81 1.41 -41.50
C LEU A 60 -18.07 1.07 -42.33
N PRO A 61 -18.82 -0.01 -42.05
CA PRO A 61 -20.10 -0.29 -42.71
C PRO A 61 -21.13 0.83 -42.56
N VAL A 62 -21.22 1.46 -41.39
CA VAL A 62 -22.17 2.56 -41.15
C VAL A 62 -21.81 3.79 -41.97
N VAL A 63 -20.53 4.13 -42.06
CA VAL A 63 -20.04 5.22 -42.92
C VAL A 63 -20.35 4.92 -44.39
N VAL A 64 -20.14 3.67 -44.83
CA VAL A 64 -20.48 3.24 -46.20
C VAL A 64 -21.99 3.34 -46.46
N VAL A 65 -22.84 2.88 -45.55
CA VAL A 65 -24.30 2.97 -45.67
C VAL A 65 -24.75 4.43 -45.72
N LEU A 66 -24.22 5.29 -44.85
CA LEU A 66 -24.50 6.74 -44.86
C LEU A 66 -24.08 7.40 -46.17
N ALA A 67 -22.89 7.07 -46.69
CA ALA A 67 -22.41 7.59 -47.96
C ALA A 67 -23.26 7.12 -49.15
N LEU A 68 -23.68 5.85 -49.14
CA LEU A 68 -24.59 5.30 -50.14
C LEU A 68 -25.96 5.96 -50.06
N ASP A 69 -26.52 6.14 -48.86
CA ASP A 69 -27.82 6.77 -48.64
C ASP A 69 -27.81 8.24 -49.07
N TRP A 70 -26.72 8.94 -48.79
CA TRP A 70 -26.47 10.31 -49.27
C TRP A 70 -26.41 10.36 -50.79
N SER A 71 -25.64 9.46 -51.41
CA SER A 71 -25.48 9.41 -52.87
C SER A 71 -26.80 9.09 -53.58
N ARG A 72 -27.61 8.17 -53.02
CA ARG A 72 -28.93 7.80 -53.54
C ARG A 72 -29.91 8.94 -53.41
N THR A 73 -29.99 9.56 -52.24
CA THR A 73 -30.88 10.70 -51.99
C THR A 73 -30.57 11.82 -52.98
N ARG A 74 -29.28 12.18 -53.14
CA ARG A 74 -28.83 13.22 -54.08
C ARG A 74 -29.16 12.92 -55.53
N ARG A 75 -29.12 11.65 -55.96
CA ARG A 75 -29.45 11.24 -57.34
C ARG A 75 -30.96 11.18 -57.61
N THR A 76 -31.75 10.70 -56.65
CA THR A 76 -33.18 10.42 -56.87
C THR A 76 -34.11 11.56 -56.48
N SER A 77 -33.68 12.46 -55.58
CA SER A 77 -34.50 13.58 -55.14
C SER A 77 -33.61 14.78 -54.79
N PRO A 78 -33.32 15.67 -55.77
CA PRO A 78 -32.56 16.89 -55.51
C PRO A 78 -33.30 17.86 -54.55
N HIS A 79 -34.57 17.59 -54.22
CA HIS A 79 -35.37 18.32 -53.23
C HIS A 79 -35.84 17.40 -52.07
N GLY A 80 -35.09 16.33 -51.79
CA GLY A 80 -35.40 15.42 -50.69
C GLY A 80 -35.50 16.14 -49.35
N THR A 81 -36.42 15.71 -48.49
CA THR A 81 -36.59 16.29 -47.17
C THR A 81 -35.47 15.85 -46.24
N TRP A 82 -34.64 16.81 -45.85
CA TRP A 82 -33.60 16.63 -44.85
C TRP A 82 -34.22 16.45 -43.47
N SER A 83 -33.84 15.40 -42.75
CA SER A 83 -34.26 15.20 -41.36
C SER A 83 -33.13 15.63 -40.41
N PRO A 84 -33.23 16.83 -39.79
CA PRO A 84 -32.14 17.35 -38.95
C PRO A 84 -31.89 16.48 -37.71
N ASN A 85 -32.95 15.97 -37.09
CA ASN A 85 -32.85 15.15 -35.86
C ASN A 85 -32.15 13.81 -36.10
N LEU A 86 -32.41 13.16 -37.23
CA LEU A 86 -31.81 11.86 -37.54
C LEU A 86 -30.34 12.04 -37.95
N THR A 87 -30.03 13.11 -38.70
CA THR A 87 -28.65 13.44 -39.06
C THR A 87 -27.82 13.75 -37.83
N ASN A 88 -28.30 14.63 -36.94
CA ASN A 88 -27.60 14.98 -35.71
C ASN A 88 -27.36 13.76 -34.82
N THR A 89 -28.32 12.84 -34.74
CA THR A 89 -28.16 11.58 -34.01
C THR A 89 -27.07 10.70 -34.63
N ALA A 90 -27.09 10.50 -35.95
CA ALA A 90 -26.09 9.68 -36.64
C ALA A 90 -24.68 10.27 -36.51
N THR A 91 -24.52 11.59 -36.64
CA THR A 91 -23.22 12.25 -36.48
C THR A 91 -22.71 12.18 -35.05
N THR A 92 -23.60 12.34 -34.05
CA THR A 92 -23.23 12.24 -32.64
C THR A 92 -22.79 10.83 -32.28
N ILE A 93 -23.49 9.80 -32.77
CA ILE A 93 -23.12 8.40 -32.56
C ILE A 93 -21.78 8.09 -33.21
N LEU A 94 -21.54 8.51 -34.46
CA LEU A 94 -20.25 8.33 -35.13
C LEU A 94 -19.11 9.00 -34.36
N LEU A 95 -19.33 10.23 -33.88
CA LEU A 95 -18.34 10.94 -33.08
C LEU A 95 -18.05 10.19 -31.77
N ALA A 96 -19.10 9.72 -31.07
CA ALA A 96 -18.97 8.94 -29.85
C ALA A 96 -18.16 7.65 -30.09
N LEU A 97 -18.45 6.92 -31.18
CA LEU A 97 -17.75 5.67 -31.53
C LEU A 97 -16.25 5.87 -31.82
N VAL A 98 -15.80 7.09 -32.13
CA VAL A 98 -14.38 7.41 -32.29
C VAL A 98 -13.77 7.95 -31.00
N VAL A 99 -14.46 8.87 -30.33
CA VAL A 99 -13.95 9.54 -29.13
C VAL A 99 -13.85 8.58 -27.94
N PHE A 100 -14.85 7.73 -27.71
CA PHE A 100 -14.84 6.77 -26.59
C PHE A 100 -13.65 5.81 -26.60
N PRO A 101 -13.33 5.10 -27.70
CA PRO A 101 -12.19 4.20 -27.69
C PRO A 101 -10.84 4.93 -27.66
N MET A 102 -10.75 6.16 -28.19
CA MET A 102 -9.57 7.01 -27.98
C MET A 102 -9.38 7.38 -26.50
N LEU A 103 -10.44 7.79 -25.81
CA LEU A 103 -10.41 8.05 -24.37
C LEU A 103 -10.06 6.77 -23.59
N TYR A 104 -10.68 5.64 -23.94
CA TYR A 104 -10.34 4.35 -23.31
C TYR A 104 -8.84 4.04 -23.45
N LYS A 105 -8.26 4.18 -24.64
CA LYS A 105 -6.83 3.90 -24.85
C LYS A 105 -5.91 4.88 -24.10
N THR A 106 -6.25 6.17 -24.12
CA THR A 106 -5.33 7.24 -23.66
C THR A 106 -5.42 7.50 -22.16
N THR A 107 -6.61 7.41 -21.57
CA THR A 107 -6.82 7.73 -20.16
C THR A 107 -7.17 6.49 -19.35
N TRP A 108 -8.24 5.79 -19.71
CA TRP A 108 -8.77 4.71 -18.86
C TRP A 108 -7.86 3.49 -18.79
N HIS A 109 -7.36 2.99 -19.93
CA HIS A 109 -6.47 1.82 -19.96
C HIS A 109 -5.14 2.10 -19.26
N HIS A 110 -4.61 3.32 -19.40
CA HIS A 110 -3.42 3.72 -18.67
C HIS A 110 -3.68 3.71 -17.16
N GLN A 111 -4.72 4.40 -16.69
CA GLN A 111 -5.03 4.49 -15.25
C GLN A 111 -5.47 3.17 -14.63
N LEU A 112 -6.10 2.27 -15.40
CA LEU A 112 -6.44 0.92 -14.95
C LEU A 112 -5.21 0.04 -14.73
N ASN A 113 -4.08 0.32 -15.41
CA ASN A 113 -2.85 -0.45 -15.32
C ASN A 113 -1.73 0.24 -14.53
N GLU A 114 -1.85 1.54 -14.29
CA GLU A 114 -0.89 2.32 -13.50
C GLU A 114 -0.99 1.93 -12.02
N GLN A 115 0.12 1.52 -11.42
CA GLN A 115 0.18 1.26 -9.99
C GLN A 115 0.49 2.55 -9.25
N THR A 116 -0.38 2.92 -8.31
CA THR A 116 -0.19 4.07 -7.44
C THR A 116 0.02 3.62 -6.00
N LEU A 117 0.83 4.39 -5.28
CA LEU A 117 1.00 4.26 -3.84
C LEU A 117 0.09 5.28 -3.17
N THR A 118 -1.01 4.81 -2.59
CA THR A 118 -1.90 5.68 -1.81
C THR A 118 -1.51 5.62 -0.34
N LEU A 119 -1.33 6.79 0.27
CA LEU A 119 -1.10 6.93 1.70
C LEU A 119 -2.44 7.28 2.37
N VAL A 120 -2.91 6.41 3.26
CA VAL A 120 -4.12 6.65 4.06
C VAL A 120 -3.71 6.73 5.53
N GLU A 121 -4.12 7.79 6.23
CA GLU A 121 -3.93 7.90 7.68
C GLU A 121 -5.22 7.48 8.40
N ASP A 122 -5.10 6.50 9.30
CA ASP A 122 -6.21 6.01 10.12
C ASP A 122 -5.80 5.86 11.60
N SER A 123 -6.77 6.01 12.51
CA SER A 123 -6.53 5.76 13.93
C SER A 123 -6.84 4.30 14.27
N VAL A 124 -5.90 3.59 14.88
CA VAL A 124 -6.12 2.22 15.36
C VAL A 124 -6.20 2.17 16.88
N GLU A 125 -6.97 1.24 17.43
CA GLU A 125 -7.09 1.11 18.89
C GLU A 125 -5.96 0.28 19.50
N GLN A 126 -5.36 -0.60 18.70
CA GLN A 126 -4.35 -1.57 19.13
C GLN A 126 -3.33 -1.84 18.02
N ILE A 127 -2.07 -1.98 18.40
CA ILE A 127 -0.95 -2.35 17.51
C ILE A 127 -0.13 -3.44 18.20
N GLY A 128 0.35 -4.41 17.41
CA GLY A 128 1.27 -5.44 17.88
C GLY A 128 2.64 -4.84 18.24
N PHE A 129 3.19 -5.28 19.36
CA PHE A 129 4.52 -4.85 19.79
C PHE A 129 5.60 -5.28 18.80
N PRO A 130 6.58 -4.41 18.48
CA PRO A 130 7.71 -4.80 17.63
C PRO A 130 8.58 -5.86 18.31
N SER A 131 9.25 -6.66 17.49
CA SER A 131 10.42 -7.40 17.95
C SER A 131 11.62 -6.46 18.06
N ILE A 132 12.51 -6.76 19.00
CA ILE A 132 13.67 -5.91 19.33
C ILE A 132 14.92 -6.77 19.19
N ALA A 133 15.96 -6.26 18.54
CA ALA A 133 17.26 -6.91 18.47
C ALA A 133 18.35 -5.96 18.96
N LEU A 134 19.23 -6.46 19.82
CA LEU A 134 20.44 -5.78 20.30
C LEU A 134 21.65 -6.38 19.62
N PHE A 135 22.58 -5.54 19.16
CA PHE A 135 23.79 -5.96 18.47
C PHE A 135 25.04 -5.34 19.09
N GLN A 136 26.04 -6.18 19.28
CA GLN A 136 27.42 -5.78 19.53
C GLN A 136 28.25 -6.14 18.32
N ARG A 137 28.98 -5.16 17.79
CA ARG A 137 29.91 -5.32 16.68
C ARG A 137 31.23 -5.88 17.19
N LEU A 138 31.72 -6.96 16.59
CA LEU A 138 32.91 -7.67 17.10
C LEU A 138 34.25 -6.97 16.78
N ASP A 139 34.28 -6.14 15.74
CA ASP A 139 35.46 -5.39 15.29
C ASP A 139 35.52 -3.96 15.88
N TRP A 140 34.57 -3.58 16.75
CA TRP A 140 34.51 -2.23 17.32
C TRP A 140 34.75 -2.24 18.84
N PRO A 141 35.99 -1.94 19.29
CA PRO A 141 36.38 -2.10 20.70
C PRO A 141 35.77 -1.07 21.66
N SER A 142 35.19 0.04 21.17
CA SER A 142 34.56 1.07 22.02
C SER A 142 33.07 0.79 22.26
N GLN A 143 32.61 -0.43 22.03
CA GLN A 143 31.25 -0.89 22.35
C GLN A 143 31.24 -1.69 23.65
N THR A 144 30.10 -1.67 24.33
CA THR A 144 29.86 -2.54 25.47
C THR A 144 29.81 -4.01 25.04
N ASP A 145 30.33 -4.92 25.87
CA ASP A 145 30.22 -6.35 25.62
C ASP A 145 28.81 -6.82 25.96
N LEU A 146 28.09 -7.31 24.95
CA LEU A 146 26.78 -7.90 25.12
C LEU A 146 26.95 -9.26 25.79
N THR A 147 26.61 -9.30 27.07
CA THR A 147 26.63 -10.50 27.90
C THR A 147 25.31 -10.64 28.65
N THR A 148 24.91 -11.88 28.93
CA THR A 148 23.70 -12.17 29.71
C THR A 148 24.08 -13.05 30.90
N SER A 149 24.23 -12.46 32.08
CA SER A 149 24.38 -13.21 33.34
C SER A 149 23.05 -13.83 33.79
N ALA A 150 21.94 -13.18 33.43
CA ALA A 150 20.58 -13.64 33.66
C ALA A 150 19.69 -13.32 32.44
N LYS A 151 18.52 -13.95 32.35
CA LYS A 151 17.54 -13.61 31.30
C LYS A 151 17.12 -12.14 31.44
N PRO A 152 17.13 -11.35 30.35
CA PRO A 152 16.74 -9.96 30.43
C PRO A 152 15.27 -9.83 30.85
N LYS A 153 14.98 -8.79 31.63
CA LYS A 153 13.63 -8.50 32.09
C LYS A 153 12.86 -7.77 30.99
N CYS A 154 11.53 -7.96 30.94
CA CYS A 154 10.66 -7.29 29.97
C CYS A 154 9.24 -7.22 30.53
N PHE A 155 8.65 -6.03 30.55
CA PHE A 155 7.32 -5.79 31.11
C PHE A 155 6.50 -4.90 30.16
N VAL A 156 5.21 -5.21 30.03
CA VAL A 156 4.23 -4.33 29.40
C VAL A 156 3.50 -3.57 30.48
N GLY A 157 3.56 -2.23 30.43
CA GLY A 157 3.02 -1.37 31.47
C GLY A 157 4.05 -1.06 32.55
N TRP A 158 3.61 -0.97 33.80
CA TRP A 158 4.52 -0.73 34.92
C TRP A 158 5.37 -1.97 35.21
N HIS A 159 6.56 -1.73 35.76
CA HIS A 159 7.44 -2.79 36.23
C HIS A 159 6.74 -3.63 37.31
N ASP A 160 6.60 -4.93 37.05
CA ASP A 160 5.97 -5.89 37.96
C ASP A 160 6.56 -7.29 37.70
N GLU A 161 7.44 -7.74 38.58
CA GLU A 161 8.09 -9.05 38.47
C GLU A 161 7.13 -10.22 38.70
N THR A 162 5.98 -9.96 39.30
CA THR A 162 4.95 -10.97 39.58
C THR A 162 3.90 -11.07 38.47
N ALA A 163 4.00 -10.22 37.45
CA ALA A 163 3.04 -10.18 36.36
C ALA A 163 3.02 -11.50 35.56
N PRO A 164 1.83 -11.99 35.17
CA PRO A 164 1.73 -13.21 34.39
C PRO A 164 2.36 -13.03 33.00
N PRO A 165 2.72 -14.14 32.32
CA PRO A 165 3.19 -14.09 30.94
C PRO A 165 2.23 -13.38 30.00
N CYS A 166 2.75 -12.57 29.07
CA CYS A 166 1.93 -11.88 28.06
C CYS A 166 1.17 -12.81 27.11
N SER A 167 1.52 -14.10 27.05
CA SER A 167 0.75 -15.12 26.31
C SER A 167 -0.55 -15.53 27.00
N SER A 168 -0.65 -15.36 28.32
CA SER A 168 -1.81 -15.75 29.15
C SER A 168 -2.55 -14.55 29.74
N ALA A 169 -2.01 -13.34 29.59
CA ALA A 169 -2.60 -12.12 30.11
C ALA A 169 -3.79 -11.66 29.24
N LEU A 170 -4.80 -11.08 29.89
CA LEU A 170 -5.90 -10.41 29.19
C LEU A 170 -5.40 -9.14 28.50
N ALA A 171 -6.05 -8.75 27.41
CA ALA A 171 -5.74 -7.48 26.76
C ALA A 171 -5.90 -6.33 27.78
N ASN A 172 -4.93 -5.41 27.84
CA ASN A 172 -4.86 -4.26 28.74
C ASN A 172 -4.41 -4.52 30.20
N THR A 173 -3.91 -5.69 30.57
CA THR A 173 -3.28 -5.89 31.89
C THR A 173 -1.75 -5.80 31.81
N THR A 174 -1.10 -5.48 32.93
CA THR A 174 0.35 -5.62 33.05
C THR A 174 0.75 -7.08 32.83
N CYS A 175 1.82 -7.31 32.07
CA CYS A 175 2.29 -8.66 31.78
C CYS A 175 3.81 -8.69 31.60
N SER A 176 4.40 -9.86 31.85
CA SER A 176 5.81 -10.12 31.63
C SER A 176 6.06 -10.69 30.23
N CYS A 177 6.98 -10.07 29.50
CA CYS A 177 7.47 -10.54 28.19
C CYS A 177 8.87 -11.17 28.28
N ALA A 178 9.39 -11.41 29.49
CA ALA A 178 10.75 -11.93 29.69
C ALA A 178 10.98 -13.30 29.00
N GLN A 179 9.92 -14.10 28.85
CA GLN A 179 9.99 -15.41 28.19
C GLN A 179 10.24 -15.33 26.67
N ASN A 180 10.10 -14.16 26.06
CA ASN A 180 10.21 -13.95 24.62
C ASN A 180 11.64 -13.59 24.17
N TRP A 181 12.58 -13.44 25.11
CA TRP A 181 14.00 -13.32 24.79
C TRP A 181 14.54 -14.65 24.29
N ASP A 182 15.42 -14.58 23.29
CA ASP A 182 16.21 -15.74 22.87
C ASP A 182 17.03 -16.28 24.05
N LEU A 183 17.18 -17.61 24.09
CA LEU A 183 17.82 -18.31 25.22
C LEU A 183 19.33 -18.04 25.33
N SER A 184 19.95 -17.61 24.23
CA SER A 184 21.39 -17.36 24.14
C SER A 184 21.67 -16.26 23.13
N ILE A 185 22.76 -15.55 23.35
CA ILE A 185 23.33 -14.60 22.39
C ILE A 185 23.86 -15.42 21.21
N ASP A 186 23.43 -15.09 19.99
CA ASP A 186 24.00 -15.69 18.77
C ASP A 186 25.26 -14.91 18.37
N PRO A 187 26.46 -15.52 18.38
CA PRO A 187 27.70 -14.84 18.07
C PRO A 187 28.00 -14.73 16.56
N ASN A 188 27.20 -15.36 15.70
CA ASN A 188 27.52 -15.55 14.28
C ASN A 188 26.61 -14.75 13.34
N PHE A 189 26.05 -13.63 13.81
CA PHE A 189 25.22 -12.78 12.96
C PHE A 189 26.10 -11.94 12.03
N HIS A 190 25.96 -12.12 10.72
CA HIS A 190 26.70 -11.36 9.73
C HIS A 190 25.79 -10.40 8.97
N TRP A 191 26.18 -9.12 8.93
CA TRP A 191 25.45 -8.08 8.20
C TRP A 191 26.41 -7.09 7.55
N GLN A 192 26.21 -6.85 6.24
CA GLN A 192 27.06 -5.96 5.42
C GLN A 192 28.58 -6.22 5.57
N GLY A 193 28.97 -7.49 5.65
CA GLY A 193 30.38 -7.90 5.78
C GLY A 193 30.97 -7.73 7.18
N VAL A 194 30.16 -7.39 8.19
CA VAL A 194 30.57 -7.23 9.58
C VAL A 194 29.90 -8.29 10.45
N SER A 195 30.62 -8.79 11.46
CA SER A 195 30.15 -9.79 12.41
C SER A 195 29.63 -9.13 13.68
N TYR A 196 28.49 -9.61 14.16
CA TYR A 196 27.82 -9.13 15.36
C TYR A 196 27.45 -10.29 16.28
N LYS A 197 27.50 -10.04 17.59
CA LYS A 197 26.71 -10.78 18.58
C LYS A 197 25.31 -10.18 18.60
N ILE A 198 24.27 -11.03 18.59
CA ILE A 198 22.88 -10.59 18.62
C ILE A 198 22.10 -11.24 19.77
N LEU A 199 21.27 -10.43 20.42
CA LEU A 199 20.24 -10.88 21.36
C LEU A 199 18.89 -10.32 20.92
N SER A 200 17.90 -11.18 20.70
CA SER A 200 16.59 -10.75 20.20
C SER A 200 15.45 -11.07 21.17
N LEU A 201 14.51 -10.13 21.28
CA LEU A 201 13.19 -10.30 21.86
C LEU A 201 12.19 -10.48 20.72
N LYS A 202 11.56 -11.66 20.63
CA LYS A 202 10.54 -11.95 19.63
C LYS A 202 9.15 -11.60 20.16
N ALA A 203 8.55 -10.54 19.64
CA ALA A 203 7.21 -10.17 20.08
C ALA A 203 6.18 -11.24 19.69
N SER A 204 5.34 -11.62 20.64
CA SER A 204 4.20 -12.51 20.38
C SER A 204 3.02 -11.72 19.84
N LYS A 205 2.09 -12.40 19.15
CA LYS A 205 0.84 -11.79 18.65
C LYS A 205 -0.05 -11.20 19.75
N HIS A 206 0.22 -11.51 21.02
CA HIS A 206 -0.56 -11.10 22.19
C HIS A 206 0.02 -9.87 22.90
N LEU A 207 1.18 -9.38 22.46
CA LEU A 207 1.80 -8.17 23.00
C LEU A 207 1.19 -6.91 22.36
N ILE A 208 0.42 -6.16 23.13
CA ILE A 208 -0.32 -4.95 22.70
C ILE A 208 -0.01 -3.82 23.70
N ILE A 209 0.34 -2.61 23.24
CA ILE A 209 0.86 -1.52 24.09
C ILE A 209 0.10 -0.19 23.91
N LYS A 210 0.11 0.67 24.95
CA LYS A 210 -0.50 2.03 25.02
C LYS A 210 0.53 3.17 25.24
N PRO A 211 0.22 4.41 24.82
CA PRO A 211 1.17 5.54 24.75
C PRO A 211 1.53 6.18 26.11
N ARG A 212 2.76 6.71 26.23
CA ARG A 212 3.22 7.60 27.32
C ARG A 212 4.32 8.54 26.80
N ARG A 213 4.52 9.72 27.41
CA ARG A 213 5.51 10.74 27.00
C ARG A 213 6.75 10.75 27.92
N SER A 214 7.93 11.00 27.35
CA SER A 214 9.19 11.27 28.07
C SER A 214 10.08 12.28 27.31
N ARG A 215 11.08 12.89 27.99
CA ARG A 215 11.97 13.97 27.48
C ARG A 215 13.43 13.49 27.31
N PRO A 216 14.19 14.05 26.34
CA PRO A 216 15.59 13.66 26.08
C PRO A 216 16.64 14.42 26.91
N SER A 217 17.81 13.79 27.06
CA SER A 217 19.10 14.39 27.45
C SER A 217 20.26 13.76 26.64
N ARG A 218 21.47 14.36 26.68
CA ARG A 218 22.66 13.93 25.90
C ARG A 218 23.92 13.91 26.79
N ALA A 219 24.68 12.81 26.73
CA ALA A 219 26.14 12.75 26.70
C ALA A 219 26.56 11.32 26.29
N SER A 220 27.84 11.10 26.02
CA SER A 220 28.38 9.89 25.39
C SER A 220 28.91 8.87 26.40
N SER A 221 28.28 7.69 26.44
CA SER A 221 28.75 6.49 27.15
C SER A 221 28.81 5.30 26.16
N PRO A 222 29.25 4.08 26.55
CA PRO A 222 29.48 3.00 25.59
C PRO A 222 28.23 2.66 24.77
N GLY A 223 28.40 2.55 23.45
CA GLY A 223 27.28 2.38 22.52
C GLY A 223 26.91 0.92 22.29
N LEU A 224 25.62 0.64 22.13
CA LEU A 224 25.06 -0.64 21.70
C LEU A 224 24.09 -0.39 20.53
N TRP A 225 24.09 -1.26 19.52
CA TRP A 225 23.14 -1.11 18.42
C TRP A 225 21.79 -1.75 18.77
N VAL A 226 20.70 -1.09 18.43
CA VAL A 226 19.33 -1.61 18.57
C VAL A 226 18.58 -1.52 17.25
N SER A 227 17.73 -2.51 16.97
CA SER A 227 16.81 -2.52 15.83
C SER A 227 15.42 -2.95 16.27
N PHE A 228 14.40 -2.34 15.69
CA PHE A 228 12.99 -2.68 15.89
C PHE A 228 12.41 -3.18 14.57
N TYR A 229 11.69 -4.29 14.59
CA TYR A 229 11.19 -4.93 13.37
C TYR A 229 9.87 -5.67 13.58
N ASP A 230 9.15 -5.91 12.48
CA ASP A 230 7.89 -6.65 12.51
C ASP A 230 8.12 -8.12 12.91
N PRO A 231 7.40 -8.66 13.91
CA PRO A 231 7.54 -10.06 14.33
C PRO A 231 7.21 -11.09 13.24
N ALA A 232 6.53 -10.72 12.16
CA ALA A 232 6.26 -11.60 11.03
C ALA A 232 7.50 -11.87 10.16
N LEU A 233 8.59 -11.13 10.36
CA LEU A 233 9.82 -11.24 9.57
C LEU A 233 11.03 -11.58 10.46
N THR A 234 12.06 -12.15 9.83
CA THR A 234 13.35 -12.36 10.49
C THR A 234 14.19 -11.08 10.45
N ILE A 235 15.09 -10.92 11.43
CA ILE A 235 15.97 -9.76 11.51
C ILE A 235 16.87 -9.61 10.26
N SER A 236 17.39 -10.73 9.73
CA SER A 236 18.21 -10.71 8.50
C SER A 236 17.42 -10.19 7.31
N LYS A 237 16.18 -10.66 7.12
CA LYS A 237 15.31 -10.25 6.01
C LYS A 237 14.91 -8.78 6.13
N THR A 238 14.59 -8.32 7.33
CA THR A 238 14.17 -6.93 7.56
C THR A 238 15.29 -5.93 7.33
N LEU A 239 16.54 -6.27 7.68
CA LEU A 239 17.71 -5.45 7.39
C LEU A 239 18.07 -5.48 5.89
N GLN A 240 17.98 -6.65 5.24
CA GLN A 240 18.19 -6.81 3.79
C GLN A 240 17.24 -5.98 2.94
N GLU A 241 15.96 -6.01 3.27
CA GLU A 241 14.92 -5.29 2.54
C GLU A 241 14.77 -3.83 3.01
N GLY A 242 15.56 -3.39 4.01
CA GLY A 242 15.58 -2.02 4.51
C GLY A 242 14.34 -1.63 5.35
N TYR A 243 13.62 -2.61 5.87
CA TYR A 243 12.41 -2.42 6.71
C TYR A 243 12.75 -2.10 8.16
N ALA A 244 13.95 -2.45 8.58
CA ALA A 244 14.50 -2.10 9.88
C ALA A 244 15.88 -1.46 9.69
N ARG A 245 16.30 -0.67 10.68
CA ARG A 245 17.62 -0.04 10.71
C ARG A 245 18.23 -0.23 12.09
N MET A 246 19.55 -0.40 12.11
CA MET A 246 20.32 -0.39 13.34
C MET A 246 20.53 1.05 13.78
N HIS A 247 20.22 1.35 15.03
CA HIS A 247 20.46 2.64 15.68
C HIS A 247 21.40 2.44 16.85
N LEU A 248 22.44 3.28 16.93
CA LEU A 248 23.34 3.26 18.07
C LEU A 248 22.67 3.99 19.23
N ILE A 249 22.53 3.31 20.36
CA ILE A 249 22.01 3.85 21.61
C ILE A 249 23.10 3.79 22.68
N ASP A 250 22.93 4.62 23.70
CA ASP A 250 23.78 4.56 24.89
C ASP A 250 23.39 3.35 25.75
N ALA A 251 24.38 2.55 26.15
CA ALA A 251 24.20 1.37 26.98
C ALA A 251 24.28 1.65 28.49
N ASN A 252 24.48 2.91 28.91
CA ASN A 252 24.56 3.32 30.31
C ASN A 252 23.39 4.25 30.71
N GLY A 253 22.16 3.74 30.64
CA GLY A 253 21.01 4.51 31.09
C GLY A 253 19.67 4.03 30.58
N GLU A 254 18.67 4.90 30.77
CA GLU A 254 17.32 4.70 30.28
C GLU A 254 17.16 5.38 28.91
N VAL A 255 16.86 4.58 27.89
CA VAL A 255 16.62 5.06 26.53
C VAL A 255 15.14 4.92 26.23
N ALA A 256 14.46 6.05 26.16
CA ALA A 256 13.11 6.12 25.66
C ALA A 256 13.11 6.11 24.12
N VAL A 257 12.38 5.15 23.55
CA VAL A 257 12.23 4.94 22.11
C VAL A 257 10.80 5.26 21.73
N ASN A 258 10.62 6.33 20.96
CA ASN A 258 9.34 6.71 20.43
C ASN A 258 9.14 6.08 19.05
N LEU A 259 8.04 5.33 18.90
CA LEU A 259 7.68 4.59 17.70
C LEU A 259 6.57 5.32 16.94
N GLY A 260 6.86 5.69 15.70
CA GLY A 260 5.87 5.95 14.66
C GLY A 260 5.60 4.66 13.87
N VAL A 261 4.34 4.37 13.56
CA VAL A 261 3.97 3.10 12.90
C VAL A 261 3.42 3.38 11.50
N THR A 262 4.03 2.72 10.51
CA THR A 262 3.55 2.69 9.13
C THR A 262 3.19 1.26 8.78
N ARG A 263 1.97 1.01 8.31
CA ARG A 263 1.52 -0.29 7.82
C ARG A 263 1.63 -0.31 6.31
N ARG A 264 2.28 -1.33 5.76
CA ARG A 264 2.36 -1.57 4.32
C ARG A 264 1.42 -2.68 3.93
N GLU A 265 0.63 -2.43 2.90
CA GLU A 265 -0.27 -3.39 2.28
C GLU A 265 0.15 -3.54 0.81
N LYS A 266 0.66 -4.73 0.47
CA LYS A 266 0.95 -5.11 -0.91
C LYS A 266 -0.05 -6.18 -1.36
N PRO A 267 -0.53 -6.15 -2.62
CA PRO A 267 -1.39 -7.21 -3.14
C PRO A 267 -0.72 -8.57 -3.06
N GLY A 268 -1.40 -9.56 -2.46
CA GLY A 268 -0.90 -10.93 -2.34
C GLY A 268 0.07 -11.19 -1.18
N GLU A 269 0.44 -10.18 -0.39
CA GLU A 269 1.30 -10.33 0.78
C GLU A 269 0.55 -9.94 2.08
N PRO A 270 0.89 -10.57 3.22
CA PRO A 270 0.35 -10.13 4.51
C PRO A 270 0.83 -8.70 4.83
N PRO A 271 0.00 -7.91 5.53
CA PRO A 271 0.38 -6.56 5.93
C PRO A 271 1.58 -6.59 6.88
N LEU A 272 2.52 -5.67 6.68
CA LEU A 272 3.72 -5.54 7.50
C LEU A 272 3.79 -4.15 8.14
N TYR A 273 4.42 -4.04 9.29
CA TYR A 273 4.66 -2.79 10.00
C TYR A 273 6.11 -2.34 9.87
N ASP A 274 6.29 -1.09 9.47
CA ASP A 274 7.56 -0.37 9.56
C ASP A 274 7.50 0.58 10.75
N TYR A 275 8.59 0.62 11.51
CA TYR A 275 8.71 1.44 12.70
C TYR A 275 9.67 2.60 12.45
N GLN A 276 9.15 3.83 12.54
CA GLN A 276 9.95 5.05 12.54
C GLN A 276 10.39 5.37 13.96
N LEU A 277 11.70 5.39 14.20
CA LEU A 277 12.25 5.44 15.56
C LEU A 277 12.77 6.84 15.87
N THR A 278 12.38 7.38 17.03
CA THR A 278 12.98 8.59 17.60
C THR A 278 13.45 8.31 19.02
N PHE A 279 14.73 8.54 19.29
CA PHE A 279 15.37 8.19 20.56
C PHE A 279 15.53 9.40 21.47
N SER A 280 15.36 9.18 22.76
CA SER A 280 15.62 10.13 23.83
C SER A 280 16.23 9.39 25.02
N SER A 281 17.45 9.70 25.40
CA SER A 281 18.13 9.03 26.52
C SER A 281 18.19 9.91 27.77
N VAL A 282 18.13 9.26 28.93
CA VAL A 282 18.52 9.82 30.23
C VAL A 282 19.66 8.97 30.75
N LEU A 283 20.83 9.57 30.84
CA LEU A 283 22.00 8.88 31.36
C LEU A 283 21.87 8.69 32.86
N SER A 284 22.33 7.53 33.32
CA SER A 284 22.56 7.36 34.74
C SER A 284 23.89 8.01 35.09
N MET A 285 23.86 9.20 35.68
CA MET A 285 25.07 9.89 36.14
C MET A 285 25.71 9.18 37.35
N ASP A 286 24.99 8.26 38.00
CA ASP A 286 25.44 7.51 39.18
C ASP A 286 25.86 6.06 38.86
N LEU A 287 25.74 5.58 37.60
CA LEU A 287 26.30 4.28 37.22
C LEU A 287 27.72 4.47 36.66
N ASP A 288 28.70 4.13 37.49
CA ASP A 288 30.11 4.13 37.12
C ASP A 288 30.40 2.91 36.22
N CYS A 289 30.15 3.09 34.93
CA CYS A 289 30.52 2.16 33.86
C CYS A 289 31.96 2.40 33.39
N ASP A 290 32.84 2.79 34.32
CA ASP A 290 34.20 3.18 33.99
C ASP A 290 35.14 1.98 34.04
N ILE A 291 35.57 1.57 32.84
CA ILE A 291 36.59 0.55 32.58
C ILE A 291 38.01 1.13 32.59
N SER A 292 38.19 2.43 32.89
CA SER A 292 39.51 3.07 32.88
C SER A 292 40.45 2.58 33.99
N ASN A 293 39.91 2.01 35.07
CA ASN A 293 40.70 1.43 36.17
C ASN A 293 40.76 -0.10 36.05
N GLY A 294 41.68 -0.60 35.23
CA GLY A 294 41.89 -2.03 34.96
C GLY A 294 42.46 -2.86 36.12
N GLU A 295 42.06 -2.62 37.38
CA GLU A 295 42.61 -3.32 38.56
C GLU A 295 41.59 -3.91 39.56
N SER A 296 40.28 -3.97 39.24
CA SER A 296 39.31 -4.70 40.08
C SER A 296 38.82 -5.99 39.42
N GLU A 297 38.89 -7.11 40.14
CA GLU A 297 38.34 -8.43 39.75
C GLU A 297 36.81 -8.41 39.50
N ASP A 298 36.13 -7.33 39.88
CA ASP A 298 34.75 -7.02 39.53
C ASP A 298 34.71 -6.03 38.36
N VAL A 299 34.50 -6.52 37.15
CA VAL A 299 34.20 -5.67 35.98
C VAL A 299 32.81 -5.04 36.19
N PRO A 300 32.67 -3.70 36.23
CA PRO A 300 31.37 -3.07 36.46
C PRO A 300 30.39 -3.42 35.33
N VAL A 301 29.25 -3.99 35.71
CA VAL A 301 28.19 -4.38 34.76
C VAL A 301 27.31 -3.17 34.47
N CYS A 302 27.28 -2.76 33.20
CA CYS A 302 26.36 -1.73 32.71
C CYS A 302 24.99 -2.32 32.41
N PHE A 303 23.94 -1.56 32.71
CA PHE A 303 22.57 -1.94 32.39
C PHE A 303 21.95 -0.95 31.40
N VAL A 304 21.37 -1.48 30.33
CA VAL A 304 20.54 -0.72 29.40
C VAL A 304 19.06 -0.96 29.71
N SER A 305 18.31 0.12 29.87
CA SER A 305 16.85 0.08 30.00
C SER A 305 16.21 0.73 28.78
N LEU A 306 15.30 0.01 28.11
CA LEU A 306 14.58 0.51 26.94
C LEU A 306 13.12 0.78 27.29
N LEU A 307 12.71 2.04 27.24
CA LEU A 307 11.32 2.45 27.41
C LEU A 307 10.68 2.69 26.04
N VAL A 308 9.96 1.70 25.53
CA VAL A 308 9.32 1.76 24.21
C VAL A 308 7.94 2.42 24.30
N GLN A 309 7.76 3.54 23.59
CA GLN A 309 6.57 4.38 23.63
C GLN A 309 5.96 4.54 22.23
N PHE A 310 4.64 4.51 22.12
CA PHE A 310 3.91 4.95 20.93
C PHE A 310 3.38 6.36 21.21
N HIS A 311 3.52 7.33 20.29
CA HIS A 311 3.02 8.69 20.56
C HIS A 311 1.54 8.85 20.20
N LEU A 312 1.13 8.27 19.08
CA LEU A 312 -0.23 8.31 18.54
C LEU A 312 -0.46 7.00 17.80
N PHE A 313 -1.65 6.43 17.91
CA PHE A 313 -2.06 5.31 17.07
C PHE A 313 -2.56 5.77 15.69
N SER A 314 -2.01 6.86 15.16
CA SER A 314 -2.17 7.19 13.75
C SER A 314 -1.28 6.24 12.95
N ARG A 315 -1.92 5.32 12.25
CA ARG A 315 -1.26 4.40 11.35
C ARG A 315 -1.30 5.00 9.94
N ARG A 316 -0.14 5.03 9.30
CA ARG A 316 -0.04 5.32 7.87
C ARG A 316 -0.14 4.02 7.11
N THR A 317 -1.21 3.81 6.36
CA THR A 317 -1.35 2.65 5.47
C THR A 317 -0.85 3.03 4.09
N LEU A 318 0.26 2.43 3.66
CA LEU A 318 0.76 2.51 2.30
C LEU A 318 0.14 1.35 1.50
N ARG A 319 -0.80 1.67 0.60
CA ARG A 319 -1.40 0.69 -0.30
C ARG A 319 -0.81 0.82 -1.69
N SER A 320 -0.37 -0.30 -2.25
CA SER A 320 -0.05 -0.41 -3.67
C SER A 320 -1.28 -0.95 -4.41
N GLY A 321 -1.85 -0.18 -5.33
CA GLY A 321 -3.03 -0.58 -6.09
C GLY A 321 -3.15 0.15 -7.43
N PRO A 322 -4.06 -0.27 -8.33
CA PRO A 322 -4.29 0.44 -9.58
C PRO A 322 -4.83 1.85 -9.31
N ALA A 323 -4.43 2.83 -10.13
CA ALA A 323 -4.81 4.24 -9.98
C ALA A 323 -6.32 4.46 -10.09
N LEU A 324 -6.99 3.63 -10.88
CA LEU A 324 -8.44 3.62 -11.03
C LEU A 324 -8.99 2.25 -10.69
N THR A 325 -9.89 2.21 -9.71
CA THR A 325 -10.73 1.06 -9.41
C THR A 325 -12.18 1.43 -9.65
N TRP A 326 -12.94 0.53 -10.28
CA TRP A 326 -14.39 0.68 -10.34
C TRP A 326 -14.94 0.48 -8.93
N MET A 327 -15.76 1.42 -8.44
CA MET A 327 -16.51 1.22 -7.20
C MET A 327 -17.47 0.05 -7.42
N VAL A 328 -17.24 -1.05 -6.70
CA VAL A 328 -18.16 -2.19 -6.61
C VAL A 328 -19.08 -1.95 -5.42
#